data_AF-U5H2R7-F1
#
_entry.id   AF-U5H2R7-F1
#
_cell.length_a   1.000
_cell.length_b   1.000
_cell.length_c   1.000
_cell.angle_alpha   90.00
_cell.angle_beta   90.00
_cell.angle_gamma   90.00
#
_symmetry.space_group_name_H-M   'P 1'
#
loop_
_entity.id
_entity.type
_entity.pdbx_description
1 polymer ?
#
loop_
_entity_poly.entity_id
_entity_poly.type
_entity_poly.pdbx_seq_one_letter_code
_entity_poly.pdbx_strand_id
1 'polypeptide(L)'
;MGFAGTVLGMLSFGFLVDRTGRKGGMMLAAVIVAVAACLQTGAYGAKGSHKGMFNALIAYRFISGIGIGGEYPAGSVGASENTEDPSIKKGTQHMLFALATNCAIDAAFVVSAFVPLVLLWIAGENHLRVVWRLGFAIGIIPPVLVLFWRLRMAEPARYQVASMKHAPTPYWLTIKRYWKSFLGLSIAWFVYDFIAYPFGIYSSTIVDIITGGSDSLKTIFAWNIVINAFYMPGCIIGAMTVDKIKPKRQMIIGLVLQAVTGFAMSAAFGPLQKHVAGFAVIYGIFLSFGEFGPGDCLGLLASKSWPTAVRGRFYGIAAAIGKIGAFAGTYAFPKIIASFPAGDKQASGPFWVGSGLAIFSAICVLFLVPEIHADHMTNEDEAFRVYLEANGYDTSRMGLSEEERRAQVNSSSVASIDDTFTDTKE
;
A
#
# COMPACT_ATOMS: atom_id res chain seq x y z
N MET A 1 10.00 -7.22 -12.43
CA MET A 1 11.04 -6.26 -11.99
C MET A 1 10.51 -5.13 -11.11
N GLY A 2 9.34 -4.55 -11.37
CA GLY A 2 8.73 -3.55 -10.46
C GLY A 2 8.64 -4.02 -9.01
N PHE A 3 8.02 -5.19 -8.76
CA PHE A 3 7.94 -5.78 -7.43
C PHE A 3 9.30 -6.02 -6.76
N ALA A 4 10.31 -6.45 -7.52
CA ALA A 4 11.66 -6.64 -6.99
C ALA A 4 12.27 -5.32 -6.51
N GLY A 5 12.05 -4.23 -7.27
CA GLY A 5 12.42 -2.88 -6.86
C GLY A 5 11.66 -2.47 -5.59
N THR A 6 10.36 -2.74 -5.52
CA THR A 6 9.52 -2.43 -4.35
C THR A 6 9.98 -3.15 -3.09
N VAL A 7 10.33 -4.44 -3.17
CA VAL A 7 10.90 -5.19 -2.04
C VAL A 7 12.22 -4.56 -1.58
N LEU A 8 13.12 -4.23 -2.50
CA LEU A 8 14.37 -3.55 -2.17
C LEU A 8 14.12 -2.18 -1.51
N GLY A 9 13.18 -1.40 -2.05
CA GLY A 9 12.75 -0.12 -1.49
C GLY A 9 12.22 -0.25 -0.07
N MET A 10 11.30 -1.18 0.18
CA MET A 10 10.70 -1.41 1.50
C MET A 10 11.75 -1.79 2.56
N LEU A 11 12.68 -2.69 2.22
CA LEU A 11 13.73 -3.11 3.13
C LEU A 11 14.75 -2.00 3.42
N SER A 12 15.20 -1.30 2.37
CA SER A 12 16.20 -0.22 2.50
C SER A 12 15.63 1.02 3.19
N PHE A 13 14.44 1.46 2.80
CA PHE A 13 13.80 2.63 3.40
C PHE A 13 13.28 2.34 4.80
N GLY A 14 12.81 1.14 5.10
CA GLY A 14 12.48 0.77 6.49
C GLY A 14 13.66 0.98 7.43
N PHE A 15 14.87 0.64 6.99
CA PHE A 15 16.09 0.93 7.75
C PHE A 15 16.46 2.42 7.76
N LEU A 16 16.33 3.09 6.61
CA LEU A 16 16.67 4.50 6.44
C LEU A 16 15.81 5.41 7.32
N VAL A 17 14.48 5.24 7.28
CA VAL A 17 13.54 6.12 7.99
C VAL A 17 13.71 6.06 9.50
N ASP A 18 14.17 4.92 10.03
CA ASP A 18 14.47 4.74 11.47
C ASP A 18 15.78 5.44 11.88
N ARG A 19 16.62 5.88 10.93
CA ARG A 19 17.87 6.61 11.21
C ARG A 19 17.85 8.08 10.78
N THR A 20 17.34 8.37 9.59
CA THR A 20 17.39 9.71 8.99
C THR A 20 16.11 10.51 9.21
N GLY A 21 15.06 9.88 9.79
CA GLY A 21 13.74 10.49 9.92
C GLY A 21 12.79 10.13 8.77
N ARG A 22 11.50 10.37 8.98
CA ARG A 22 10.41 10.04 8.06
C ARG A 22 10.38 10.99 6.87
N LYS A 23 10.59 12.30 7.10
CA LYS A 23 10.62 13.33 6.05
C LYS A 23 11.70 13.02 5.02
N GLY A 24 12.92 12.74 5.46
CA GLY A 24 14.03 12.43 4.56
C GLY A 24 13.75 11.22 3.66
N GLY A 25 13.19 10.15 4.24
CA GLY A 25 12.77 8.97 3.48
C GLY A 25 11.66 9.28 2.47
N MET A 26 10.62 10.00 2.88
CA MET A 26 9.55 10.43 1.97
C MET A 26 10.06 11.31 0.82
N MET A 27 10.95 12.26 1.09
CA MET A 27 11.53 13.11 0.04
C MET A 27 12.34 12.30 -0.97
N LEU A 28 13.22 11.41 -0.50
CA LEU A 28 14.05 10.59 -1.38
C LEU A 28 13.19 9.64 -2.23
N ALA A 29 12.17 9.01 -1.64
CA ALA A 29 11.26 8.11 -2.34
C ALA A 29 10.53 8.84 -3.48
N ALA A 30 9.96 10.02 -3.22
CA ALA A 30 9.26 10.80 -4.24
C ALA A 30 10.19 11.30 -5.36
N VAL A 31 11.44 11.67 -5.06
CA VAL A 31 12.46 11.99 -6.09
C VAL A 31 12.73 10.78 -6.97
N ILE A 32 12.93 9.60 -6.39
CA ILE A 32 13.16 8.36 -7.15
C ILE A 32 11.98 8.05 -8.08
N VAL A 33 10.74 8.19 -7.59
CA VAL A 33 9.53 7.98 -8.41
C VAL A 33 9.46 8.98 -9.56
N ALA A 34 9.66 10.27 -9.29
CA ALA A 34 9.62 11.32 -10.31
C ALA A 34 10.68 11.10 -11.40
N VAL A 35 11.94 10.85 -11.00
CA VAL A 35 13.03 10.57 -11.95
C VAL A 35 12.75 9.30 -12.76
N ALA A 36 12.27 8.23 -12.12
CA ALA A 36 11.94 7.00 -12.83
C ALA A 36 10.79 7.19 -13.83
N ALA A 37 9.77 8.00 -13.51
CA ALA A 37 8.69 8.33 -14.42
C ALA A 37 9.17 9.19 -15.62
N CYS A 38 10.10 10.13 -15.40
CA CYS A 38 10.78 10.84 -16.49
C CYS A 38 11.53 9.88 -17.42
N LEU A 39 12.30 8.95 -16.84
CA LEU A 39 13.05 7.94 -17.61
C LEU A 39 12.11 7.01 -18.40
N GLN A 40 10.98 6.60 -17.82
CA GLN A 40 9.96 5.80 -18.49
C GLN A 40 9.32 6.56 -19.66
N THR A 41 8.97 7.82 -19.45
CA THR A 41 8.42 8.71 -20.49
C THR A 41 9.39 8.85 -21.66
N GLY A 42 10.67 9.01 -21.37
CA GLY A 42 11.76 9.16 -22.33
C GLY A 42 12.38 7.84 -22.84
N ALA A 43 11.81 6.67 -22.53
CA ALA A 43 12.47 5.41 -22.81
C ALA A 43 12.64 5.18 -24.33
N TYR A 44 13.86 4.91 -24.76
CA TYR A 44 14.22 4.52 -26.12
C TYR A 44 15.26 3.40 -26.07
N GLY A 45 15.21 2.49 -27.05
CA GLY A 45 16.26 1.49 -27.22
C GLY A 45 17.45 2.06 -27.97
N ALA A 46 18.64 1.53 -27.70
CA ALA A 46 19.82 1.82 -28.49
C ALA A 46 19.51 1.61 -29.99
N LYS A 47 19.84 2.62 -30.82
CA LYS A 47 19.54 2.65 -32.26
C LYS A 47 18.05 2.46 -32.62
N GLY A 48 17.13 2.80 -31.70
CA GLY A 48 15.69 2.67 -31.93
C GLY A 48 15.14 1.23 -31.79
N SER A 49 15.92 0.30 -31.22
CA SER A 49 15.48 -1.09 -31.05
C SER A 49 14.29 -1.21 -30.08
N HIS A 50 13.22 -1.88 -30.50
CA HIS A 50 12.08 -2.21 -29.63
C HIS A 50 12.52 -3.05 -28.42
N LYS A 51 13.38 -4.05 -28.62
CA LYS A 51 13.93 -4.87 -27.53
C LYS A 51 14.73 -4.03 -26.54
N GLY A 52 15.54 -3.10 -27.05
CA GLY A 52 16.27 -2.15 -26.21
C GLY A 52 15.35 -1.25 -25.39
N MET A 53 14.25 -0.77 -25.99
CA MET A 53 13.24 0.05 -25.31
C MET A 53 12.57 -0.72 -24.17
N PHE A 54 12.15 -1.98 -24.40
CA PHE A 54 11.57 -2.81 -23.36
C PHE A 54 12.56 -3.10 -22.23
N ASN A 55 13.83 -3.38 -22.55
CA ASN A 55 14.86 -3.57 -21.53
C ASN A 55 15.07 -2.31 -20.66
N ALA A 56 15.08 -1.12 -21.29
CA ALA A 56 15.16 0.16 -20.58
C ALA A 56 13.94 0.36 -19.67
N LEU A 57 12.73 0.13 -20.18
CA LEU A 57 11.50 0.21 -19.38
C LEU A 57 11.52 -0.75 -18.19
N ILE A 58 12.01 -1.98 -18.37
CA ILE A 58 12.16 -2.95 -17.29
C ILE A 58 13.09 -2.44 -16.20
N ALA A 59 14.23 -1.84 -16.56
CA ALA A 59 15.17 -1.23 -15.62
C ALA A 59 14.54 -0.02 -14.90
N TYR A 60 13.85 0.87 -15.62
CA TYR A 60 13.20 2.03 -15.01
C TYR A 60 12.00 1.63 -14.13
N ARG A 61 11.30 0.54 -14.46
CA ARG A 61 10.28 -0.07 -13.59
C ARG A 61 10.89 -0.59 -12.28
N PHE A 62 12.11 -1.10 -12.30
CA PHE A 62 12.82 -1.48 -11.08
C PHE A 62 13.14 -0.24 -10.22
N ILE A 63 13.63 0.84 -10.82
CA ILE A 63 13.94 2.10 -10.10
C ILE A 63 12.67 2.72 -9.50
N SER A 64 11.61 2.88 -10.28
CA SER A 64 10.30 3.34 -9.76
C SER A 64 9.77 2.41 -8.67
N GLY A 65 9.99 1.10 -8.80
CA GLY A 65 9.70 0.13 -7.76
C GLY A 65 10.37 0.48 -6.43
N ILE A 66 11.66 0.83 -6.42
CA ILE A 66 12.39 1.25 -5.21
C ILE A 66 11.72 2.47 -4.57
N GLY A 67 11.39 3.49 -5.36
CA GLY A 67 10.72 4.71 -4.88
C GLY A 67 9.36 4.39 -4.25
N ILE A 68 8.52 3.64 -4.96
CA ILE A 68 7.21 3.19 -4.44
C ILE A 68 7.40 2.38 -3.15
N GLY A 69 8.36 1.46 -3.13
CA GLY A 69 8.67 0.65 -1.95
C GLY A 69 9.14 1.49 -0.76
N GLY A 70 9.79 2.63 -1.01
CA GLY A 70 10.21 3.57 0.03
C GLY A 70 9.08 4.39 0.64
N GLU A 71 8.07 4.74 -0.16
CA GLU A 71 6.88 5.46 0.32
C GLU A 71 6.06 4.66 1.34
N TYR A 72 6.07 3.32 1.26
CA TYR A 72 5.32 2.48 2.19
C TYR A 72 5.81 2.66 3.65
N PRO A 73 7.06 2.32 4.01
CA PRO A 73 7.54 2.47 5.38
C PRO A 73 7.75 3.94 5.77
N ALA A 74 7.93 4.87 4.84
CA ALA A 74 8.08 6.29 5.18
C ALA A 74 6.72 6.98 5.41
N GLY A 75 5.82 6.85 4.45
CA GLY A 75 4.53 7.50 4.42
C GLY A 75 3.52 6.88 5.37
N SER A 76 3.35 5.55 5.40
CA SER A 76 2.40 4.91 6.31
C SER A 76 2.82 5.08 7.76
N VAL A 77 4.12 4.98 8.06
CA VAL A 77 4.60 5.24 9.42
C VAL A 77 4.39 6.70 9.82
N GLY A 78 4.75 7.65 8.95
CA GLY A 78 4.50 9.08 9.19
C GLY A 78 3.00 9.39 9.37
N ALA A 79 2.13 8.80 8.55
CA ALA A 79 0.69 8.93 8.69
C ALA A 79 0.20 8.38 10.03
N SER A 80 0.63 7.19 10.44
CA SER A 80 0.25 6.62 11.73
C SER A 80 0.67 7.51 12.91
N GLU A 81 1.88 8.05 12.87
CA GLU A 81 2.43 8.91 13.93
C GLU A 81 1.67 10.24 14.02
N ASN A 82 1.28 10.82 12.89
CA ASN A 82 0.50 12.07 12.83
C ASN A 82 -0.97 11.88 13.22
N THR A 83 -1.57 10.73 12.88
CA THR A 83 -2.97 10.45 13.22
C THR A 83 -3.19 10.21 14.71
N GLU A 84 -2.13 9.89 15.48
CA GLU A 84 -2.18 9.82 16.94
C GLU A 84 -1.59 11.07 17.61
N ASP A 85 -1.52 12.21 16.92
CA ASP A 85 -1.19 13.48 17.57
C ASP A 85 -2.27 13.84 18.61
N PRO A 86 -1.92 14.41 19.78
CA PRO A 86 -2.89 14.79 20.82
C PRO A 86 -3.99 15.75 20.35
N SER A 87 -3.76 16.51 19.27
CA SER A 87 -4.76 17.40 18.66
C SER A 87 -5.85 16.65 17.89
N ILE A 88 -5.64 15.39 17.53
CA ILE A 88 -6.57 14.59 16.74
C ILE A 88 -7.58 13.87 17.66
N LYS A 89 -8.85 13.91 17.26
CA LYS A 89 -9.92 13.21 17.98
C LYS A 89 -9.67 11.70 18.01
N LYS A 90 -9.68 11.11 19.20
CA LYS A 90 -9.39 9.68 19.44
C LYS A 90 -10.21 8.70 18.59
N GLY A 91 -11.45 9.03 18.27
CA GLY A 91 -12.36 8.20 17.47
C GLY A 91 -12.26 8.40 15.95
N THR A 92 -11.24 9.11 15.47
CA THR A 92 -11.00 9.34 14.02
C THR A 92 -9.58 8.98 13.60
N GLN A 93 -8.74 8.51 14.52
CA GLN A 93 -7.31 8.28 14.26
C GLN A 93 -7.13 7.18 13.21
N HIS A 94 -7.93 6.11 13.28
CA HIS A 94 -7.83 5.00 12.34
C HIS A 94 -8.47 5.33 10.98
N MET A 95 -9.60 6.06 10.99
CA MET A 95 -10.25 6.58 9.79
C MET A 95 -9.32 7.47 8.98
N LEU A 96 -8.67 8.45 9.62
CA LEU A 96 -7.76 9.37 8.94
C LEU A 96 -6.56 8.64 8.34
N PHE A 97 -6.05 7.60 9.02
CA PHE A 97 -5.00 6.75 8.48
C PHE A 97 -5.47 6.02 7.21
N ALA A 98 -6.63 5.36 7.26
CA ALA A 98 -7.16 4.59 6.13
C ALA A 98 -7.45 5.49 4.92
N LEU A 99 -8.07 6.66 5.15
CA LEU A 99 -8.33 7.66 4.12
C LEU A 99 -7.04 8.19 3.47
N ALA A 100 -6.02 8.49 4.26
CA ALA A 100 -4.76 9.05 3.77
C ALA A 100 -3.84 8.01 3.12
N THR A 101 -4.10 6.71 3.32
CA THR A 101 -3.26 5.62 2.80
C THR A 101 -4.02 4.78 1.78
N ASN A 102 -4.82 3.81 2.22
CA ASN A 102 -5.48 2.85 1.35
C ASN A 102 -6.46 3.52 0.38
N CYS A 103 -7.34 4.40 0.85
CA CYS A 103 -8.28 5.10 -0.03
C CYS A 103 -7.57 5.96 -1.09
N ALA A 104 -6.43 6.56 -0.74
CA ALA A 104 -5.63 7.33 -1.68
C ALA A 104 -5.00 6.46 -2.77
N ILE A 105 -4.58 5.22 -2.42
CA ILE A 105 -4.08 4.23 -3.38
C ILE A 105 -5.20 3.81 -4.33
N ASP A 106 -6.38 3.48 -3.82
CA ASP A 106 -7.52 3.04 -4.62
C ASP A 106 -8.03 4.15 -5.55
N ALA A 107 -8.13 5.38 -5.05
CA ALA A 107 -8.47 6.53 -5.86
C ALA A 107 -7.44 6.73 -6.99
N ALA A 108 -6.15 6.57 -6.69
CA ALA A 108 -5.10 6.63 -7.69
C ALA A 108 -5.18 5.50 -8.72
N PHE A 109 -5.63 4.29 -8.35
CA PHE A 109 -5.89 3.22 -9.33
C PHE A 109 -7.01 3.59 -10.29
N VAL A 110 -8.11 4.16 -9.81
CA VAL A 110 -9.21 4.62 -10.67
C VAL A 110 -8.74 5.71 -11.63
N VAL A 111 -8.05 6.72 -11.12
CA VAL A 111 -7.50 7.81 -11.96
C VAL A 111 -6.50 7.26 -12.98
N SER A 112 -5.62 6.35 -12.56
CA SER A 112 -4.60 5.75 -13.44
C SER A 112 -5.21 4.84 -14.51
N ALA A 113 -6.35 4.21 -14.25
CA ALA A 113 -7.11 3.45 -15.24
C ALA A 113 -7.84 4.37 -16.23
N PHE A 114 -8.28 5.55 -15.77
CA PHE A 114 -9.01 6.52 -16.59
C PHE A 114 -8.12 7.29 -17.57
N VAL A 115 -6.91 7.68 -17.13
CA VAL A 115 -5.98 8.50 -17.93
C VAL A 115 -5.67 7.88 -19.31
N PRO A 116 -5.29 6.60 -19.44
CA PRO A 116 -5.04 5.97 -20.75
C PRO A 116 -6.26 5.99 -21.68
N LEU A 117 -7.49 5.86 -21.15
CA LEU A 117 -8.71 5.93 -21.94
C LEU A 117 -8.91 7.34 -22.53
N VAL A 118 -8.73 8.39 -21.73
CA VAL A 118 -8.83 9.77 -22.18
C VAL A 118 -7.76 10.08 -23.23
N LEU A 119 -6.52 9.66 -22.99
CA LEU A 119 -5.43 9.83 -23.96
C LEU A 119 -5.70 9.08 -25.27
N LEU A 120 -6.32 7.90 -25.20
CA LEU A 120 -6.73 7.14 -26.37
C LEU A 120 -7.84 7.85 -27.16
N TRP A 121 -8.81 8.48 -26.48
CA TRP A 121 -9.84 9.29 -27.14
C TRP A 121 -9.28 10.53 -27.82
N ILE A 122 -8.26 11.17 -27.24
CA ILE A 122 -7.61 12.36 -27.79
C ILE A 122 -6.70 12.00 -28.97
N ALA A 123 -5.81 11.01 -28.79
CA ALA A 123 -4.77 10.70 -29.77
C ALA A 123 -5.22 9.69 -30.85
N GLY A 124 -6.27 8.91 -30.57
CA GLY A 124 -6.73 7.82 -31.42
C GLY A 124 -5.82 6.59 -31.39
N GLU A 125 -6.33 5.47 -31.91
CA GLU A 125 -5.63 4.17 -31.92
C GLU A 125 -4.40 4.16 -32.84
N ASN A 126 -4.27 5.12 -33.76
CA ASN A 126 -3.12 5.24 -34.65
C ASN A 126 -1.87 5.86 -33.97
N HIS A 127 -2.01 6.44 -32.77
CA HIS A 127 -0.93 7.15 -32.07
C HIS A 127 -0.64 6.58 -30.68
N LEU A 128 -0.66 5.26 -30.51
CA LEU A 128 -0.42 4.59 -29.22
C LEU A 128 0.90 4.97 -28.55
N ARG A 129 1.93 5.34 -29.34
CA ARG A 129 3.21 5.83 -28.81
C ARG A 129 3.03 7.09 -27.95
N VAL A 130 2.12 7.98 -28.33
CA VAL A 130 1.81 9.19 -27.57
C VAL A 130 1.04 8.82 -26.30
N VAL A 131 0.06 7.92 -26.41
CA VAL A 131 -0.79 7.48 -25.29
C VAL A 131 0.04 6.95 -24.11
N TRP A 132 0.92 5.97 -24.34
CA TRP A 132 1.67 5.37 -23.22
C TRP A 132 2.74 6.31 -22.65
N ARG A 133 3.38 7.15 -23.48
CA ARG A 133 4.38 8.12 -23.01
C ARG A 133 3.75 9.24 -22.19
N LEU A 134 2.64 9.81 -22.66
CA LEU A 134 1.91 10.82 -21.90
C LEU A 134 1.32 10.23 -20.62
N GLY A 135 0.93 8.95 -20.62
CA GLY A 135 0.53 8.25 -19.39
C GLY A 135 1.60 8.30 -18.30
N PHE A 136 2.87 8.02 -18.65
CA PHE A 136 3.98 8.19 -17.71
C PHE A 136 4.27 9.66 -17.39
N ALA A 137 4.16 10.55 -18.38
CA ALA A 137 4.44 11.97 -18.20
C ALA A 137 3.48 12.62 -17.18
N ILE A 138 2.19 12.33 -17.28
CA ILE A 138 1.17 12.79 -16.32
C ILE A 138 1.46 12.21 -14.93
N GLY A 139 1.95 10.97 -14.84
CA GLY A 139 2.37 10.34 -13.59
C GLY A 139 3.52 11.05 -12.85
N ILE A 140 4.25 11.97 -13.50
CA ILE A 140 5.28 12.81 -12.86
C ILE A 140 4.65 13.91 -11.99
N ILE A 141 3.44 14.36 -12.32
CA ILE A 141 2.81 15.53 -11.68
C ILE A 141 2.60 15.32 -10.17
N PRO A 142 1.93 14.24 -9.71
CA PRO A 142 1.69 14.05 -8.27
C PRO A 142 2.96 14.01 -7.42
N PRO A 143 4.02 13.24 -7.72
CA PRO A 143 5.22 13.22 -6.89
C PRO A 143 5.94 14.57 -6.86
N VAL A 144 5.93 15.35 -7.96
CA VAL A 144 6.52 16.70 -7.97
C VAL A 144 5.74 17.67 -7.10
N LEU A 145 4.40 17.65 -7.16
CA LEU A 145 3.55 18.47 -6.29
C LEU A 145 3.75 18.11 -4.81
N VAL A 146 3.78 16.82 -4.51
CA VAL A 146 4.00 16.34 -3.14
C VAL A 146 5.41 16.68 -2.65
N LEU A 147 6.43 16.66 -3.51
CA LEU A 147 7.79 17.11 -3.14
C LEU A 147 7.78 18.57 -2.69
N PHE A 148 7.06 19.45 -3.40
CA PHE A 148 6.93 20.85 -3.02
C PHE A 148 6.32 21.02 -1.62
N TRP A 149 5.24 20.31 -1.30
CA TRP A 149 4.63 20.35 0.03
C TRP A 149 5.50 19.69 1.11
N ARG A 150 6.20 18.60 0.77
CA ARG A 150 7.10 17.88 1.70
C ARG A 150 8.30 18.72 2.11
N LEU A 151 8.72 19.72 1.33
CA LEU A 151 9.76 20.67 1.76
C LEU A 151 9.36 21.38 3.06
N ARG A 152 8.07 21.67 3.24
CA ARG A 152 7.51 22.39 4.41
C ARG A 152 7.11 21.49 5.58
N MET A 153 7.17 20.17 5.42
CA MET A 153 6.77 19.22 6.47
C MET A 153 7.83 19.12 7.58
N ALA A 154 7.41 18.99 8.84
CA ALA A 154 8.30 18.70 9.97
C ALA A 154 8.31 17.19 10.30
N GLU A 155 9.38 16.67 10.93
CA GLU A 155 9.34 15.27 11.43
C GLU A 155 8.31 15.12 12.56
N PRO A 156 7.58 13.99 12.60
CA PRO A 156 6.58 13.74 13.65
C PRO A 156 7.18 13.86 15.05
N ALA A 157 6.46 14.50 15.97
CA ALA A 157 6.91 14.71 17.36
C ALA A 157 7.29 13.41 18.07
N ARG A 158 6.59 12.30 17.76
CA ARG A 158 6.88 10.96 18.30
C ARG A 158 8.25 10.44 17.89
N TYR A 159 8.66 10.63 16.64
CA TYR A 159 10.01 10.25 16.19
C TYR A 159 11.07 11.01 17.00
N GLN A 160 10.84 12.28 17.33
CA GLN A 160 11.80 13.07 18.11
C GLN A 160 12.03 12.51 19.51
N VAL A 161 11.01 11.95 20.15
CA VAL A 161 11.08 11.46 21.53
C VAL A 161 11.53 10.01 21.61
N ALA A 162 11.07 9.15 20.70
CA ALA A 162 11.25 7.70 20.79
C ALA A 162 12.28 7.12 19.81
N SER A 163 12.93 7.92 18.98
CA SER A 163 13.92 7.43 18.01
C SER A 163 15.13 6.75 18.68
N MET A 164 15.62 5.66 18.09
CA MET A 164 16.91 5.03 18.44
C MET A 164 18.02 5.43 17.45
N LYS A 165 17.98 6.65 16.90
CA LYS A 165 19.01 7.15 15.96
C LYS A 165 20.43 7.02 16.51
N HIS A 166 20.62 7.36 17.79
CA HIS A 166 21.92 7.39 18.48
C HIS A 166 22.16 6.18 19.40
N ALA A 167 21.26 5.19 19.40
CA ALA A 167 21.32 4.03 20.28
C ALA A 167 21.32 2.72 19.47
N PRO A 168 22.08 1.68 19.89
CA PRO A 168 22.10 0.41 19.17
C PRO A 168 20.74 -0.31 19.33
N THR A 169 20.07 -0.62 18.23
CA THR A 169 18.76 -1.28 18.27
C THR A 169 18.85 -2.69 18.90
N PRO A 170 18.13 -2.98 20.00
CA PRO A 170 18.17 -4.29 20.66
C PRO A 170 17.29 -5.32 19.93
N TYR A 171 17.73 -5.76 18.74
CA TYR A 171 16.95 -6.62 17.84
C TYR A 171 16.39 -7.88 18.51
N TRP A 172 17.19 -8.56 19.34
CA TRP A 172 16.75 -9.78 20.00
C TRP A 172 15.59 -9.54 20.96
N LEU A 173 15.66 -8.50 21.79
CA LEU A 173 14.61 -8.14 22.75
C LEU A 173 13.33 -7.73 22.01
N THR A 174 13.47 -6.96 20.93
CA THR A 174 12.34 -6.56 20.08
C THR A 174 11.68 -7.75 19.42
N ILE A 175 12.43 -8.63 18.75
CA ILE A 175 11.88 -9.81 18.09
C ILE A 175 11.19 -10.72 19.11
N LYS A 176 11.84 -10.98 20.26
CA LYS A 176 11.26 -11.82 21.32
C LYS A 176 9.91 -11.30 21.82
N ARG A 177 9.72 -9.97 21.88
CA ARG A 177 8.47 -9.36 22.30
C ARG A 177 7.39 -9.38 21.21
N TYR A 178 7.75 -9.07 19.96
CA TYR A 178 6.78 -8.84 18.88
C TYR A 178 6.68 -9.95 17.82
N TRP A 179 7.34 -11.10 18.01
CA TRP A 179 7.37 -12.15 16.98
C TRP A 179 5.99 -12.64 16.55
N LYS A 180 5.01 -12.69 17.46
CA LYS A 180 3.63 -13.12 17.13
C LYS A 180 2.97 -12.12 16.18
N SER A 181 2.93 -10.85 16.57
CA SER A 181 2.37 -9.78 15.74
C SER A 181 3.08 -9.68 14.40
N PHE A 182 4.41 -9.77 14.41
CA PHE A 182 5.22 -9.74 13.20
C PHE A 182 4.90 -10.92 12.26
N LEU A 183 4.84 -12.14 12.78
CA LEU A 183 4.51 -13.33 12.00
C LEU A 183 3.08 -13.26 11.45
N GLY A 184 2.11 -12.92 12.30
CA GLY A 184 0.70 -12.82 11.93
C GLY A 184 0.45 -11.80 10.82
N LEU A 185 1.02 -10.60 10.97
CA LEU A 185 0.89 -9.55 9.96
C LEU A 185 1.63 -9.86 8.67
N SER A 186 2.82 -10.48 8.75
CA SER A 186 3.58 -10.89 7.57
C SER A 186 2.85 -11.96 6.77
N ILE A 187 2.27 -12.97 7.44
CA ILE A 187 1.45 -14.00 6.79
C ILE A 187 0.21 -13.36 6.17
N ALA A 188 -0.50 -12.52 6.91
CA ALA A 188 -1.73 -11.91 6.42
C ALA A 188 -1.48 -11.00 5.21
N TRP A 189 -0.38 -10.23 5.22
CA TRP A 189 0.01 -9.39 4.09
C TRP A 189 0.45 -10.22 2.87
N PHE A 190 1.25 -11.26 3.08
CA PHE A 190 1.61 -12.20 2.03
C PHE A 190 0.38 -12.79 1.36
N VAL A 191 -0.57 -13.28 2.16
CA VAL A 191 -1.80 -13.90 1.67
C VAL A 191 -2.66 -12.89 0.93
N TYR A 192 -2.84 -11.68 1.48
CA TYR A 192 -3.62 -10.64 0.82
C TYR A 192 -3.04 -10.28 -0.54
N ASP A 193 -1.74 -10.00 -0.60
CA ASP A 193 -1.08 -9.61 -1.84
C ASP A 193 -1.03 -10.78 -2.85
N PHE A 194 -0.89 -12.03 -2.38
CA PHE A 194 -0.98 -13.23 -3.22
C PHE A 194 -2.34 -13.36 -3.92
N ILE A 195 -3.39 -12.85 -3.30
CA ILE A 195 -4.77 -12.89 -3.81
C ILE A 195 -5.04 -11.65 -4.68
N ALA A 196 -4.90 -10.46 -4.10
CA ALA A 196 -5.38 -9.20 -4.67
C ALA A 196 -4.67 -8.82 -5.98
N TYR A 197 -3.33 -8.95 -6.04
CA TYR A 197 -2.56 -8.53 -7.21
C TYR A 197 -2.87 -9.36 -8.46
N PRO A 198 -2.89 -10.70 -8.39
CA PRO A 198 -3.31 -11.49 -9.54
C PRO A 198 -4.74 -11.18 -9.96
N PHE A 199 -5.69 -11.03 -9.05
CA PHE A 199 -7.07 -10.67 -9.41
C PHE A 199 -7.17 -9.35 -10.17
N GLY A 200 -6.35 -8.36 -9.81
CA GLY A 200 -6.20 -7.12 -10.60
C GLY A 200 -5.60 -7.33 -12.00
N ILE A 201 -4.67 -8.26 -12.16
CA ILE A 201 -4.02 -8.57 -13.45
C ILE A 201 -4.94 -9.41 -14.36
N TYR A 202 -5.67 -10.37 -13.78
CA TYR A 202 -6.63 -11.23 -14.49
C TYR A 202 -7.96 -10.53 -14.79
N SER A 203 -8.11 -9.27 -14.37
CA SER A 203 -9.26 -8.45 -14.75
C SER A 203 -9.40 -8.39 -16.27
N SER A 204 -8.30 -8.37 -17.04
CA SER A 204 -8.34 -8.39 -18.50
C SER A 204 -8.84 -9.73 -19.05
N THR A 205 -8.43 -10.86 -18.47
CA THR A 205 -8.97 -12.19 -18.87
C THR A 205 -10.47 -12.30 -18.59
N ILE A 206 -10.92 -11.77 -17.45
CA ILE A 206 -12.34 -11.65 -17.12
C ILE A 206 -13.05 -10.76 -18.16
N VAL A 207 -12.45 -9.62 -18.52
CA VAL A 207 -12.98 -8.71 -19.54
C VAL A 207 -13.01 -9.34 -20.93
N ASP A 208 -12.01 -10.14 -21.30
CA ASP A 208 -11.97 -10.87 -22.58
C ASP A 208 -13.10 -11.91 -22.63
N ILE A 209 -13.33 -12.66 -21.55
CA ILE A 209 -14.46 -13.59 -21.41
C ILE A 209 -15.80 -12.83 -21.52
N ILE A 210 -15.89 -11.66 -20.88
CA ILE A 210 -17.09 -10.81 -20.85
C ILE A 210 -17.41 -10.18 -22.21
N THR A 211 -16.39 -9.72 -22.93
CA THR A 211 -16.55 -9.00 -24.20
C THR A 211 -16.64 -9.93 -25.41
N GLY A 212 -16.51 -11.25 -25.20
CA GLY A 212 -16.48 -12.24 -26.27
C GLY A 212 -15.19 -12.16 -27.10
N GLY A 213 -14.08 -11.70 -26.50
CA GLY A 213 -12.81 -11.46 -27.18
C GLY A 213 -12.78 -10.17 -27.99
N SER A 214 -13.40 -9.09 -27.51
CA SER A 214 -13.33 -7.80 -28.20
C SER A 214 -11.93 -7.20 -28.09
N ASP A 215 -11.25 -7.04 -29.21
CA ASP A 215 -9.93 -6.38 -29.29
C ASP A 215 -10.01 -4.84 -29.10
N SER A 216 -11.20 -4.31 -28.77
CA SER A 216 -11.40 -2.87 -28.58
C SER A 216 -10.72 -2.37 -27.30
N LEU A 217 -9.60 -1.66 -27.47
CA LEU A 217 -8.86 -1.02 -26.37
C LEU A 217 -9.74 -0.12 -25.50
N LYS A 218 -10.71 0.58 -26.10
CA LYS A 218 -11.68 1.43 -25.38
C LYS A 218 -12.52 0.61 -24.40
N THR A 219 -12.97 -0.56 -24.83
CA THR A 219 -13.79 -1.46 -24.01
C THR A 219 -12.96 -2.05 -22.87
N ILE A 220 -11.72 -2.45 -23.15
CA ILE A 220 -10.79 -2.99 -22.15
C ILE A 220 -10.50 -1.95 -21.06
N PHE A 221 -10.16 -0.71 -21.46
CA PHE A 221 -9.91 0.36 -20.49
C PHE A 221 -11.17 0.77 -19.71
N ALA A 222 -12.33 0.83 -20.37
CA ALA A 222 -13.61 1.11 -19.70
C ALA A 222 -13.91 0.10 -18.59
N TRP A 223 -13.77 -1.19 -18.86
CA TRP A 223 -13.96 -2.21 -17.84
C TRP A 223 -12.90 -2.16 -16.73
N ASN A 224 -11.65 -1.84 -17.08
CA ASN A 224 -10.60 -1.67 -16.07
C ASN A 224 -10.95 -0.52 -15.09
N ILE A 225 -11.54 0.58 -15.56
CA ILE A 225 -12.03 1.66 -14.69
C ILE A 225 -13.14 1.14 -13.77
N VAL A 226 -14.12 0.42 -14.30
CA VAL A 226 -15.24 -0.14 -13.51
C VAL A 226 -14.71 -1.07 -12.41
N ILE A 227 -13.77 -1.95 -12.74
CA ILE A 227 -13.19 -2.89 -11.77
C ILE A 227 -12.43 -2.15 -10.67
N ASN A 228 -11.60 -1.16 -11.01
CA ASN A 228 -10.90 -0.36 -10.01
C ASN A 228 -11.87 0.51 -9.18
N ALA A 229 -12.97 0.97 -9.76
CA ALA A 229 -13.97 1.75 -9.03
C ALA A 229 -14.66 0.94 -7.91
N PHE A 230 -14.68 -0.40 -8.01
CA PHE A 230 -15.21 -1.25 -6.93
C PHE A 230 -14.33 -1.33 -5.68
N TYR A 231 -13.07 -0.89 -5.74
CA TYR A 231 -12.24 -0.76 -4.55
C TYR A 231 -12.75 0.38 -3.63
N MET A 232 -13.22 1.48 -4.24
CA MET A 232 -13.61 2.72 -3.54
C MET A 232 -14.71 2.55 -2.48
N PRO A 233 -15.85 1.86 -2.73
CA PRO A 233 -16.84 1.63 -1.70
C PRO A 233 -16.26 0.87 -0.50
N GLY A 234 -15.38 -0.10 -0.75
CA GLY A 234 -14.74 -0.91 0.28
C GLY A 234 -13.90 -0.07 1.21
N CYS A 235 -12.93 0.69 0.67
CA CYS A 235 -12.03 1.50 1.48
C CYS A 235 -12.73 2.70 2.13
N ILE A 236 -13.72 3.33 1.51
CA ILE A 236 -14.44 4.45 2.13
C ILE A 236 -15.29 3.95 3.31
N ILE A 237 -16.08 2.89 3.11
CA ILE A 237 -16.92 2.33 4.18
C ILE A 237 -16.03 1.75 5.28
N GLY A 238 -14.94 1.08 4.92
CA GLY A 238 -13.96 0.55 5.85
C GLY A 238 -13.33 1.65 6.70
N ALA A 239 -12.83 2.72 6.08
CA ALA A 239 -12.27 3.87 6.78
C ALA A 239 -13.30 4.53 7.72
N MET A 240 -14.56 4.65 7.34
CA MET A 240 -15.60 5.25 8.19
C MET A 240 -16.02 4.37 9.39
N THR A 241 -15.72 3.07 9.34
CA THR A 241 -16.16 2.10 10.35
C THR A 241 -15.04 1.56 11.24
N VAL A 242 -13.77 1.73 10.84
CA VAL A 242 -12.60 1.15 11.51
C VAL A 242 -12.41 1.60 12.96
N ASP A 243 -12.70 2.85 13.30
CA ASP A 243 -12.63 3.33 14.68
C ASP A 243 -13.74 2.71 15.57
N LYS A 244 -14.88 2.33 14.99
CA LYS A 244 -16.02 1.73 15.72
C LYS A 244 -15.85 0.22 15.90
N ILE A 245 -15.46 -0.48 14.84
CA ILE A 245 -15.33 -1.94 14.81
C ILE A 245 -13.99 -2.37 15.43
N LYS A 246 -12.97 -1.50 15.35
CA LYS A 246 -11.55 -1.73 15.64
C LYS A 246 -10.82 -2.47 14.51
N PRO A 247 -9.54 -2.12 14.23
CA PRO A 247 -8.83 -2.62 13.05
C PRO A 247 -8.70 -4.14 12.98
N LYS A 248 -8.38 -4.82 14.09
CA LYS A 248 -8.25 -6.29 14.11
C LYS A 248 -9.55 -6.99 13.73
N ARG A 249 -10.68 -6.56 14.32
CA ARG A 249 -11.99 -7.16 14.06
C ARG A 249 -12.46 -6.85 12.65
N GLN A 250 -12.25 -5.62 12.19
CA GLN A 250 -12.61 -5.24 10.83
C GLN A 250 -11.83 -6.03 9.78
N MET A 251 -10.53 -6.25 10.00
CA MET A 251 -9.71 -7.11 9.15
C MET A 251 -10.29 -8.53 9.04
N ILE A 252 -10.67 -9.13 10.18
CA ILE A 252 -11.27 -10.48 10.21
C ILE A 252 -12.63 -10.49 9.50
N ILE A 253 -13.49 -9.51 9.77
CA ILE A 253 -14.81 -9.40 9.16
C ILE A 253 -14.68 -9.28 7.64
N GLY A 254 -13.83 -8.39 7.13
CA GLY A 254 -13.62 -8.24 5.69
C GLY A 254 -13.06 -9.49 5.04
N LEU A 255 -12.06 -10.16 5.65
CA LEU A 255 -11.54 -11.43 5.15
C LEU A 255 -12.61 -12.53 5.08
N VAL A 256 -13.48 -12.63 6.09
CA VAL A 256 -14.57 -13.62 6.10
C VAL A 256 -15.64 -13.27 5.07
N LEU A 257 -16.05 -12.01 4.96
CA LEU A 257 -17.03 -11.58 3.96
C LEU A 257 -16.51 -11.78 2.53
N GLN A 258 -15.24 -11.45 2.30
CA GLN A 258 -14.55 -11.70 1.05
C GLN A 258 -14.51 -13.20 0.73
N ALA A 259 -14.17 -14.05 1.69
CA ALA A 259 -14.16 -15.51 1.50
C ALA A 259 -15.55 -16.09 1.21
N VAL A 260 -16.58 -15.67 1.95
CA VAL A 260 -17.96 -16.11 1.72
C VAL A 260 -18.41 -15.72 0.31
N THR A 261 -18.13 -14.48 -0.10
CA THR A 261 -18.46 -14.00 -1.44
C THR A 261 -17.70 -14.75 -2.52
N GLY A 262 -16.40 -14.99 -2.33
CA GLY A 262 -15.58 -15.73 -3.28
C GLY A 262 -15.98 -17.20 -3.41
N PHE A 263 -16.35 -17.88 -2.31
CA PHE A 263 -16.91 -19.23 -2.38
C PHE A 263 -18.26 -19.25 -3.10
N ALA A 264 -19.15 -18.29 -2.82
CA ALA A 264 -20.43 -18.17 -3.51
C ALA A 264 -20.25 -17.93 -5.02
N MET A 265 -19.35 -17.03 -5.40
CA MET A 265 -18.96 -16.79 -6.80
C MET A 265 -18.42 -18.05 -7.47
N SER A 266 -17.57 -18.79 -6.78
CA SER A 266 -16.96 -20.00 -7.32
C SER A 266 -17.98 -21.11 -7.54
N ALA A 267 -18.92 -21.28 -6.60
CA ALA A 267 -20.00 -22.25 -6.71
C ALA A 267 -20.98 -21.89 -7.84
N ALA A 268 -21.34 -20.61 -7.97
CA ALA A 268 -22.25 -20.07 -8.97
C ALA A 268 -21.56 -19.65 -10.29
N PHE A 269 -20.30 -20.04 -10.51
CA PHE A 269 -19.49 -19.53 -11.62
C PHE A 269 -20.12 -19.83 -13.00
N GLY A 270 -20.64 -21.05 -13.19
CA GLY A 270 -21.22 -21.48 -14.47
C GLY A 270 -22.45 -20.67 -14.94
N PRO A 271 -23.40 -20.35 -14.04
CA PRO A 271 -24.44 -19.37 -14.33
C PRO A 271 -23.92 -17.93 -14.46
N LEU A 272 -22.99 -17.50 -13.60
CA LEU A 272 -22.51 -16.11 -13.57
C LEU A 272 -21.74 -15.70 -14.82
N GLN A 273 -20.94 -16.59 -15.41
CA GLN A 273 -20.24 -16.32 -16.68
C GLN A 273 -21.21 -16.01 -17.84
N LYS A 274 -22.46 -16.47 -17.77
CA LYS A 274 -23.50 -16.17 -18.77
C LYS A 274 -24.13 -14.80 -18.56
N HIS A 275 -23.92 -14.18 -17.40
CA HIS A 275 -24.51 -12.90 -17.00
C HIS A 275 -23.40 -11.95 -16.55
N VAL A 276 -22.71 -11.38 -17.53
CA VAL A 276 -21.61 -10.42 -17.39
C VAL A 276 -21.84 -9.38 -16.29
N ALA A 277 -22.99 -8.69 -16.32
CA ALA A 277 -23.28 -7.63 -15.36
C ALA A 277 -23.40 -8.16 -13.93
N GLY A 278 -24.04 -9.33 -13.75
CA GLY A 278 -24.13 -10.00 -12.47
C GLY A 278 -22.77 -10.45 -11.94
N PHE A 279 -21.93 -11.02 -12.81
CA PHE A 279 -20.55 -11.37 -12.46
C PHE A 279 -19.76 -10.14 -12.01
N ALA A 280 -19.81 -9.05 -12.79
CA ALA A 280 -19.08 -7.82 -12.49
C ALA A 280 -19.49 -7.21 -11.14
N VAL A 281 -20.78 -7.20 -10.81
CA VAL A 281 -21.28 -6.68 -9.52
C VAL A 281 -20.79 -7.54 -8.35
N ILE A 282 -20.92 -8.87 -8.45
CA ILE A 282 -20.49 -9.75 -7.34
C ILE A 282 -18.96 -9.74 -7.20
N TYR A 283 -18.23 -9.70 -8.32
CA TYR A 283 -16.78 -9.52 -8.31
C TYR A 283 -16.39 -8.17 -7.68
N GLY A 284 -17.12 -7.11 -8.00
CA GLY A 284 -16.96 -5.81 -7.37
C GLY A 284 -17.15 -5.86 -5.87
N ILE A 285 -18.22 -6.51 -5.38
CA ILE A 285 -18.47 -6.72 -3.95
C ILE A 285 -17.32 -7.52 -3.30
N PHE A 286 -16.82 -8.56 -3.97
CA PHE A 286 -15.67 -9.33 -3.51
C PHE A 286 -14.42 -8.45 -3.34
N LEU A 287 -14.14 -7.56 -4.29
CA LEU A 287 -13.03 -6.60 -4.21
C LEU A 287 -13.26 -5.56 -3.10
N SER A 288 -14.48 -5.02 -2.99
CA SER A 288 -14.84 -4.07 -1.92
C SER A 288 -14.64 -4.67 -0.52
N PHE A 289 -14.96 -5.94 -0.30
CA PHE A 289 -14.70 -6.58 1.00
C PHE A 289 -13.21 -6.79 1.29
N GLY A 290 -12.40 -6.97 0.25
CA GLY A 290 -10.93 -6.95 0.36
C GLY A 290 -10.43 -5.61 0.88
N GLU A 291 -10.93 -4.50 0.33
CA GLU A 291 -10.47 -3.17 0.75
C GLU A 291 -11.03 -2.76 2.12
N PHE A 292 -12.31 -3.08 2.40
CA PHE A 292 -12.95 -2.84 3.69
C PHE A 292 -12.19 -3.48 4.87
N GLY A 293 -11.66 -4.69 4.68
CA GLY A 293 -10.93 -5.42 5.70
C GLY A 293 -9.43 -5.26 5.55
N PRO A 294 -8.75 -6.21 4.88
CA PRO A 294 -7.29 -6.22 4.79
C PRO A 294 -6.70 -4.96 4.14
N GLY A 295 -7.33 -4.35 3.13
CA GLY A 295 -6.83 -3.10 2.53
C GLY A 295 -6.61 -1.98 3.55
N ASP A 296 -7.68 -1.57 4.24
CA ASP A 296 -7.61 -0.52 5.25
C ASP A 296 -6.84 -0.93 6.52
N CYS A 297 -6.92 -2.20 6.91
CA CYS A 297 -6.45 -2.64 8.23
C CYS A 297 -5.00 -3.17 8.24
N LEU A 298 -4.46 -3.71 7.15
CA LEU A 298 -3.11 -4.30 7.15
C LEU A 298 -2.03 -3.28 7.44
N GLY A 299 -1.97 -2.21 6.65
CA GLY A 299 -1.01 -1.12 6.84
C GLY A 299 -1.22 -0.42 8.19
N LEU A 300 -2.47 -0.31 8.64
CA LEU A 300 -2.79 0.29 9.92
C LEU A 300 -2.26 -0.56 11.09
N LEU A 301 -2.58 -1.85 11.11
CA LEU A 301 -2.13 -2.76 12.15
C LEU A 301 -0.60 -2.89 12.13
N ALA A 302 0.02 -2.99 10.96
CA ALA A 302 1.47 -3.01 10.83
C ALA A 302 2.10 -1.72 11.37
N SER A 303 1.62 -0.55 10.98
CA SER A 303 2.23 0.70 11.45
C SER A 303 2.10 0.90 12.97
N LYS A 304 1.06 0.33 13.62
CA LYS A 304 0.78 0.55 15.04
C LYS A 304 1.20 -0.59 15.99
N SER A 305 1.49 -1.80 15.50
CA SER A 305 1.74 -2.99 16.36
C SER A 305 3.10 -3.04 17.07
N TRP A 306 3.99 -2.08 16.82
CA TRP A 306 5.35 -2.07 17.36
C TRP A 306 5.83 -0.63 17.63
N PRO A 307 6.85 -0.46 18.48
CA PRO A 307 7.26 0.84 18.98
C PRO A 307 7.95 1.66 17.89
N THR A 308 7.87 2.99 18.05
CA THR A 308 8.34 4.00 17.10
C THR A 308 9.79 3.79 16.67
N ALA A 309 10.61 3.30 17.59
CA ALA A 309 12.03 3.11 17.42
C ALA A 309 12.45 2.05 16.37
N VAL A 310 11.57 1.09 16.07
CA VAL A 310 11.82 0.00 15.09
C VAL A 310 10.73 -0.08 14.02
N ARG A 311 9.82 0.90 14.03
CA ARG A 311 8.57 0.81 13.28
C ARG A 311 8.78 0.79 11.79
N GLY A 312 9.69 1.61 11.28
CA GLY A 312 10.04 1.63 9.87
C GLY A 312 10.55 0.28 9.39
N ARG A 313 11.45 -0.35 10.16
CA ARG A 313 12.02 -1.67 9.83
C ARG A 313 10.99 -2.79 9.84
N PHE A 314 10.22 -2.94 10.92
CA PHE A 314 9.24 -4.02 11.02
C PHE A 314 8.15 -3.87 9.96
N TYR A 315 7.71 -2.63 9.70
CA TYR A 315 6.76 -2.33 8.63
C TYR A 315 7.33 -2.64 7.26
N GLY A 316 8.55 -2.17 6.97
CA GLY A 316 9.23 -2.42 5.70
C GLY A 316 9.41 -3.92 5.43
N ILE A 317 9.80 -4.71 6.44
CA ILE A 317 9.97 -6.15 6.26
C ILE A 317 8.62 -6.85 6.05
N ALA A 318 7.59 -6.54 6.84
CA ALA A 318 6.26 -7.12 6.68
C ALA A 318 5.64 -6.77 5.31
N ALA A 319 5.78 -5.51 4.88
CA ALA A 319 5.34 -5.06 3.57
C ALA A 319 6.11 -5.74 2.42
N ALA A 320 7.42 -5.93 2.59
CA ALA A 320 8.25 -6.64 1.62
C ALA A 320 7.80 -8.10 1.46
N ILE A 321 7.48 -8.78 2.57
CA ILE A 321 6.89 -10.14 2.55
C ILE A 321 5.55 -10.14 1.80
N GLY A 322 4.70 -9.12 2.02
CA GLY A 322 3.51 -8.86 1.21
C GLY A 322 3.80 -8.85 -0.29
N LYS A 323 4.76 -8.02 -0.74
CA LYS A 323 5.11 -7.91 -2.17
C LYS A 323 5.75 -9.16 -2.75
N ILE A 324 6.41 -9.99 -1.93
CA ILE A 324 6.82 -11.34 -2.35
C ILE A 324 5.58 -12.22 -2.61
N GLY A 325 4.54 -12.10 -1.78
CA GLY A 325 3.21 -12.69 -2.00
C GLY A 325 2.60 -12.28 -3.34
N ALA A 326 2.59 -10.98 -3.65
CA ALA A 326 2.10 -10.47 -4.95
C ALA A 326 2.80 -11.12 -6.14
N PHE A 327 4.14 -11.22 -6.07
CA PHE A 327 4.93 -11.86 -7.12
C PHE A 327 4.64 -13.36 -7.23
N ALA A 328 4.59 -14.07 -6.10
CA ALA A 328 4.30 -15.50 -6.05
C ALA A 328 2.89 -15.81 -6.59
N GLY A 329 1.87 -15.04 -6.18
CA GLY A 329 0.49 -15.17 -6.66
C GLY A 329 0.39 -14.96 -8.16
N THR A 330 1.07 -13.94 -8.70
CA THR A 330 1.05 -13.63 -10.13
C THR A 330 1.54 -14.80 -10.98
N TYR A 331 2.54 -15.54 -10.48
CA TYR A 331 3.09 -16.72 -11.14
C TYR A 331 2.29 -18.02 -10.86
N ALA A 332 1.65 -18.12 -9.70
CA ALA A 332 0.90 -19.31 -9.29
C ALA A 332 -0.50 -19.38 -9.92
N PHE A 333 -1.22 -18.27 -10.04
CA PHE A 333 -2.60 -18.21 -10.53
C PHE A 333 -2.84 -18.89 -11.90
N PRO A 334 -2.02 -18.68 -12.95
CA PRO A 334 -2.28 -19.35 -14.22
C PRO A 334 -2.12 -20.88 -14.10
N LYS A 335 -1.20 -21.35 -13.24
CA LYS A 335 -1.05 -22.78 -12.94
C LYS A 335 -2.20 -23.32 -12.10
N ILE A 336 -2.75 -22.53 -11.18
CA ILE A 336 -3.95 -22.88 -10.41
C ILE A 336 -5.11 -23.09 -11.38
N ILE A 337 -5.37 -22.14 -12.29
CA ILE A 337 -6.43 -22.28 -13.32
C ILE A 337 -6.22 -23.54 -14.14
N ALA A 338 -4.99 -23.75 -14.65
CA ALA A 338 -4.67 -24.93 -15.47
C ALA A 338 -4.86 -26.27 -14.73
N SER A 339 -4.75 -26.28 -13.40
CA SER A 339 -4.92 -27.49 -12.57
C SER A 339 -6.38 -27.83 -12.27
N PHE A 340 -7.31 -26.90 -12.48
CA PHE A 340 -8.73 -27.17 -12.33
C PHE A 340 -9.28 -27.91 -13.57
N PRO A 341 -10.33 -28.74 -13.42
CA PRO A 341 -10.93 -29.48 -14.53
C PRO A 341 -11.29 -28.53 -15.69
N ALA A 342 -10.90 -28.93 -16.90
CA ALA A 342 -11.18 -28.16 -18.11
C ALA A 342 -12.70 -28.01 -18.32
N GLY A 343 -13.12 -26.80 -18.68
CA GLY A 343 -14.52 -26.43 -18.93
C GLY A 343 -14.91 -25.12 -18.26
N ASP A 344 -16.20 -24.86 -18.24
CA ASP A 344 -16.84 -23.62 -17.75
C ASP A 344 -16.43 -23.19 -16.34
N LYS A 345 -15.94 -24.11 -15.49
CA LYS A 345 -15.55 -23.82 -14.10
C LYS A 345 -14.05 -23.65 -13.90
N GLN A 346 -13.23 -23.76 -14.95
CA GLN A 346 -11.77 -23.74 -14.80
C GLN A 346 -11.27 -22.39 -14.24
N ALA A 347 -11.88 -21.29 -14.67
CA ALA A 347 -11.57 -19.95 -14.16
C ALA A 347 -12.11 -19.66 -12.75
N SER A 348 -12.89 -20.57 -12.14
CA SER A 348 -13.33 -20.46 -10.74
C SER A 348 -12.25 -20.85 -9.73
N GLY A 349 -11.19 -21.57 -10.16
CA GLY A 349 -10.16 -22.09 -9.28
C GLY A 349 -9.45 -21.04 -8.40
N PRO A 350 -9.04 -19.88 -8.95
CA PRO A 350 -8.47 -18.80 -8.15
C PRO A 350 -9.39 -18.30 -7.03
N PHE A 351 -10.70 -18.25 -7.25
CA PHE A 351 -11.65 -17.80 -6.25
C PHE A 351 -11.81 -18.82 -5.11
N TRP A 352 -11.78 -20.12 -5.40
CA TRP A 352 -11.75 -21.17 -4.38
C TRP A 352 -10.50 -21.07 -3.49
N VAL A 353 -9.31 -21.00 -4.13
CA VAL A 353 -8.03 -20.94 -3.41
C VAL A 353 -7.91 -19.63 -2.63
N GLY A 354 -8.23 -18.50 -3.25
CA GLY A 354 -8.19 -17.19 -2.62
C GLY A 354 -9.12 -17.10 -1.40
N SER A 355 -10.34 -17.63 -1.50
CA SER A 355 -11.29 -17.65 -0.38
C SER A 355 -10.81 -18.53 0.78
N GLY A 356 -10.24 -19.70 0.50
CA GLY A 356 -9.64 -20.56 1.52
C GLY A 356 -8.46 -19.89 2.22
N LEU A 357 -7.59 -19.23 1.45
CA LEU A 357 -6.47 -18.45 1.98
C LEU A 357 -6.93 -17.24 2.81
N ALA A 358 -8.03 -16.58 2.43
CA ALA A 358 -8.62 -15.49 3.22
C ALA A 358 -9.10 -15.97 4.59
N ILE A 359 -9.73 -17.14 4.68
CA ILE A 359 -10.09 -17.77 5.98
C ILE A 359 -8.84 -18.11 6.79
N PHE A 360 -7.81 -18.69 6.16
CA PHE A 360 -6.54 -18.96 6.83
C PHE A 360 -5.89 -17.67 7.38
N SER A 361 -5.91 -16.60 6.60
CA SER A 361 -5.44 -15.27 7.03
C SER A 361 -6.23 -14.76 8.24
N ALA A 362 -7.57 -14.89 8.22
CA ALA A 362 -8.42 -14.48 9.33
C ALA A 362 -8.10 -15.26 10.63
N ILE A 363 -7.84 -16.56 10.53
CA ILE A 363 -7.41 -17.40 11.66
C ILE A 363 -6.05 -16.92 12.19
N CYS A 364 -5.07 -16.68 11.32
CA CYS A 364 -3.77 -16.15 11.71
C CYS A 364 -3.89 -14.80 12.44
N VAL A 365 -4.69 -13.87 11.90
CA VAL A 365 -4.94 -12.56 12.53
C VAL A 365 -5.62 -12.70 13.89
N LEU A 366 -6.59 -13.62 14.01
CA LEU A 366 -7.30 -13.86 15.25
C LEU A 366 -6.34 -14.24 16.39
N PHE A 367 -5.39 -15.14 16.15
CA PHE A 367 -4.49 -15.69 17.17
C PHE A 367 -3.18 -14.93 17.35
N LEU A 368 -2.65 -14.30 16.30
CA LEU A 368 -1.29 -13.75 16.31
C LEU A 368 -1.24 -12.22 16.43
N VAL A 369 -2.30 -11.51 16.04
CA VAL A 369 -2.31 -10.04 15.97
C VAL A 369 -3.06 -9.46 17.17
N PRO A 370 -2.52 -8.46 17.89
CA PRO A 370 -3.21 -7.81 19.00
C PRO A 370 -4.33 -6.89 18.49
N GLU A 371 -5.30 -6.63 19.36
CA GLU A 371 -6.31 -5.60 19.09
C GLU A 371 -5.72 -4.21 19.42
N ILE A 372 -5.87 -3.26 18.52
CA ILE A 372 -5.35 -1.90 18.65
C ILE A 372 -6.49 -0.96 19.06
N HIS A 373 -6.19 -0.03 19.97
CA HIS A 373 -7.09 0.99 20.48
C HIS A 373 -6.58 2.40 20.13
N ALA A 374 -7.38 3.43 20.44
CA ALA A 374 -6.92 4.81 20.34
C ALA A 374 -5.69 5.06 21.26
N ASP A 375 -4.77 5.90 20.79
CA ASP A 375 -3.50 6.24 21.45
C ASP A 375 -2.58 5.02 21.78
N HIS A 376 -2.76 3.91 21.07
CA HIS A 376 -2.00 2.68 21.32
C HIS A 376 -0.48 2.89 21.19
N MET A 377 -0.02 3.75 20.27
CA MET A 377 1.41 3.92 20.03
C MET A 377 2.13 4.57 21.22
N THR A 378 1.47 5.46 21.97
CA THR A 378 2.05 6.07 23.17
C THR A 378 2.28 5.01 24.25
N ASN A 379 1.24 4.23 24.52
CA ASN A 379 1.28 3.20 25.53
C ASN A 379 2.31 2.11 25.17
N GLU A 380 2.43 1.77 23.88
CA GLU A 380 3.40 0.78 23.43
C GLU A 380 4.83 1.29 23.51
N ASP A 381 5.09 2.55 23.19
CA ASP A 381 6.43 3.15 23.32
C ASP A 381 6.89 3.17 24.79
N GLU A 382 6.00 3.51 25.72
CA GLU A 382 6.28 3.47 27.17
C GLU A 382 6.50 2.03 27.66
N ALA A 383 5.60 1.11 27.32
CA ALA A 383 5.72 -0.29 27.71
C ALA A 383 6.99 -0.93 27.13
N PHE A 384 7.43 -0.51 25.95
CA PHE A 384 8.68 -0.97 25.36
C PHE A 384 9.90 -0.47 26.12
N ARG A 385 9.93 0.81 26.55
CA ARG A 385 11.02 1.37 27.36
C ARG A 385 11.18 0.62 28.68
N VAL A 386 10.08 0.41 29.41
CA VAL A 386 10.09 -0.34 30.69
C VAL A 386 10.64 -1.75 30.49
N TYR A 387 10.29 -2.41 29.39
CA TYR A 387 10.81 -3.74 29.06
C TYR A 387 12.29 -3.75 28.71
N LEU A 388 12.78 -2.72 28.02
CA LEU A 388 14.22 -2.58 27.74
C LEU A 388 15.02 -2.40 29.04
N GLU A 389 14.57 -1.50 29.92
CA GLU A 389 15.19 -1.26 31.22
C GLU A 389 15.20 -2.52 32.09
N ALA A 390 14.08 -3.26 32.13
CA ALA A 390 13.98 -4.53 32.84
C ALA A 390 14.93 -5.63 32.31
N ASN A 391 15.40 -5.51 31.06
CA ASN A 391 16.38 -6.41 30.45
C ASN A 391 17.79 -5.82 30.40
N GLY A 392 18.06 -4.76 31.19
CA GLY A 392 19.39 -4.17 31.34
C GLY A 392 19.85 -3.30 30.17
N TYR A 393 18.92 -2.81 29.35
CA TYR A 393 19.24 -1.89 28.25
C TYR A 393 19.12 -0.43 28.69
N ASP A 394 20.12 0.38 28.35
CA ASP A 394 20.17 1.82 28.67
C ASP A 394 19.28 2.64 27.71
N THR A 395 18.15 3.11 28.23
CA THR A 395 17.15 3.92 27.50
C THR A 395 17.48 5.42 27.49
N SER A 396 18.49 5.89 28.24
CA SER A 396 18.83 7.32 28.34
C SER A 396 19.25 7.94 27.00
N ARG A 397 19.72 7.10 26.07
CA ARG A 397 20.16 7.48 24.71
C ARG A 397 19.03 7.46 23.68
N MET A 398 17.78 7.17 24.08
CA MET A 398 16.62 7.21 23.18
C MET A 398 16.11 8.65 23.01
N GLY A 399 15.74 8.99 21.78
CA GLY A 399 15.28 10.30 21.35
C GLY A 399 16.36 11.11 20.60
N LEU A 400 15.94 12.23 20.05
CA LEU A 400 16.83 13.23 19.46
C LEU A 400 17.48 14.09 20.56
N SER A 401 18.68 14.61 20.25
CA SER A 401 19.37 15.55 21.15
C SER A 401 18.55 16.83 21.33
N GLU A 402 18.85 17.60 22.37
CA GLU A 402 18.15 18.88 22.63
C GLU A 402 18.41 19.89 21.50
N GLU A 403 19.61 19.89 20.91
CA GLU A 403 19.96 20.72 19.74
C GLU A 403 19.17 20.32 18.50
N GLU A 404 19.03 19.02 18.23
CA GLU A 404 18.25 18.50 17.10
C GLU A 404 16.76 18.87 17.24
N ARG A 405 16.21 18.79 18.46
CA ARG A 405 14.84 19.24 18.75
C ARG A 405 14.65 20.74 18.50
N ARG A 406 15.58 21.60 18.94
CA ARG A 406 15.51 23.05 18.72
C ARG A 406 15.63 23.42 17.23
N ALA A 407 16.52 22.78 16.48
CA ALA A 407 16.66 22.99 15.04
C ALA A 407 15.36 22.67 14.29
N GLN A 408 14.64 21.65 14.76
CA GLN A 408 13.40 21.23 14.15
C GLN A 408 12.22 22.17 14.45
N VAL A 409 12.12 22.68 15.68
CA VAL A 409 11.14 23.72 16.05
C VAL A 409 11.35 24.98 15.20
N ASN A 410 12.60 25.41 15.02
CA ASN A 410 12.92 26.57 14.18
C ASN A 410 12.53 26.35 12.70
N SER A 411 12.70 25.13 12.17
CA SER A 411 12.29 24.80 10.79
C SER A 411 10.76 24.83 10.59
N SER A 412 10.00 24.52 11.64
CA SER A 412 8.53 24.54 11.60
C SER A 412 7.96 25.93 11.85
N SER A 413 8.62 26.76 12.67
CA SER A 413 8.22 28.16 12.88
C SER A 413 8.47 29.04 11.64
N VAL A 414 9.54 28.77 10.88
CA VAL A 414 9.79 29.48 9.61
C VAL A 414 8.74 29.13 8.56
N ALA A 415 8.29 27.86 8.52
CA ALA A 415 7.21 27.44 7.63
C ALA A 415 5.85 28.09 7.98
N SER A 416 5.55 28.27 9.28
CA SER A 416 4.31 28.93 9.72
C SER A 416 4.31 30.45 9.52
N ILE A 417 5.48 31.10 9.56
CA ILE A 417 5.59 32.56 9.35
C ILE A 417 5.28 32.91 7.88
N ASP A 418 5.76 32.11 6.93
CA ASP A 418 5.46 32.32 5.50
C ASP A 418 3.97 32.19 5.18
N ASP A 419 3.24 31.28 5.85
CA ASP A 419 1.79 31.13 5.64
C ASP A 419 0.99 32.35 6.17
N THR A 420 1.46 33.00 7.25
CA THR A 420 0.86 34.28 7.73
C THR A 420 1.12 35.49 6.82
N PHE A 421 2.18 35.46 5.99
CA PHE A 421 2.46 36.55 5.04
C PHE A 421 1.72 36.37 3.70
N THR A 422 1.17 35.19 3.40
CA THR A 422 0.32 34.98 2.23
C THR A 422 -1.16 35.31 2.45
N ASP A 423 -1.65 35.32 3.69
CA ASP A 423 -3.05 35.65 4.03
C ASP A 423 -3.31 37.15 4.29
N THR A 424 -2.33 38.02 4.04
CA THR A 424 -2.46 39.50 4.22
C THR A 424 -2.43 40.28 2.91
N LYS A 425 -2.71 39.63 1.78
CA LYS A 425 -2.94 40.29 0.49
C LYS A 425 -4.24 39.83 -0.19
N GLU A 426 -5.38 40.08 0.45
CA GLU A 426 -6.65 40.40 -0.23
C GLU A 426 -7.39 41.50 0.52
#